data_AF-G5C275-F1
#
_entry.id   AF-G5C275-F1
#
_cell.length_a   1.000
_cell.length_b   1.000
_cell.length_c   1.000
_cell.angle_alpha   90.00
_cell.angle_beta   90.00
_cell.angle_gamma   90.00
#
_symmetry.space_group_name_H-M   'P 1'
#
loop_
_entity.id
_entity.type
_entity.pdbx_description
1 polymer ?
#
loop_
_entity_poly.entity_id
_entity_poly.type
_entity_poly.pdbx_seq_one_letter_code
_entity_poly.pdbx_strand_id
1 'polypeptide(L)'
;MATAESSLFTSLGPSPGLGEDEVELDCWFNEEFKFILLPVSYTVVFVLGLGLNAPTLWLFLFRLRPWDATATYMFHLALSDTLYVLSLPTLVYYYAARNHWPFGTGFCKFIRFLFYWNLYCSVLFLTCISVHRYLGICHPLRALRWGRPRFAALLCLGVWLVVAGCLVPNLFFVTTSTRGTTILCHDTTRPEKFAHYVHFSSAIMGLLFGLPCLVTLVCYGLMVQRLYQPLPGSAQSFSRLHSLRTITVVLTVFAVCFVPFHITRTIYYLARRLEADCQTLNIVNVAYK
;
A
#
# COMPACT_ATOMS: atom_id res chain seq x y z
N MET A 1 -82.48 11.11 41.55
CA MET A 1 -83.31 12.32 41.76
C MET A 1 -82.59 13.46 41.07
N ALA A 2 -83.19 13.95 39.98
CA ALA A 2 -82.90 15.13 39.15
C ALA A 2 -81.48 15.29 38.53
N THR A 3 -81.21 15.16 37.20
CA THR A 3 -81.67 15.93 35.99
C THR A 3 -81.16 17.38 35.99
N ALA A 4 -80.62 18.02 34.94
CA ALA A 4 -80.79 17.90 33.47
C ALA A 4 -79.59 18.60 32.74
N GLU A 5 -79.10 18.11 31.58
CA GLU A 5 -79.30 18.60 30.18
C GLU A 5 -78.66 20.00 29.89
N SER A 6 -77.92 20.28 28.79
CA SER A 6 -78.23 20.05 27.37
C SER A 6 -77.05 20.33 26.40
N SER A 7 -76.99 19.52 25.32
CA SER A 7 -76.63 19.76 23.90
C SER A 7 -75.26 20.32 23.46
N LEU A 8 -74.42 19.61 22.68
CA LEU A 8 -74.46 19.19 21.24
C LEU A 8 -73.88 20.26 20.27
N PHE A 9 -72.70 19.98 19.67
CA PHE A 9 -72.47 20.07 18.22
C PHE A 9 -71.20 19.31 17.79
N THR A 10 -71.38 18.46 16.78
CA THR A 10 -70.44 17.57 16.09
C THR A 10 -69.53 18.32 15.11
N SER A 11 -68.26 17.90 14.90
CA SER A 11 -67.63 17.70 13.57
C SER A 11 -66.13 17.32 13.63
N LEU A 12 -65.83 16.09 13.20
CA LEU A 12 -64.71 15.59 12.36
C LEU A 12 -63.25 16.10 12.54
N GLY A 13 -62.30 15.16 12.70
CA GLY A 13 -60.84 15.35 12.76
C GLY A 13 -60.17 15.82 11.44
N PRO A 14 -58.82 15.97 11.36
CA PRO A 14 -57.88 14.84 11.50
C PRO A 14 -56.59 15.11 12.32
N SER A 15 -55.89 14.01 12.64
CA SER A 15 -54.65 13.86 13.44
C SER A 15 -53.50 14.81 13.11
N PRO A 16 -52.71 15.24 14.12
CA PRO A 16 -51.47 15.96 13.88
C PRO A 16 -50.28 14.99 13.68
N GLY A 17 -49.64 15.13 12.53
CA GLY A 17 -48.18 15.15 12.37
C GLY A 17 -47.41 13.87 12.68
N LEU A 18 -46.99 13.17 11.62
CA LEU A 18 -45.81 12.30 11.65
C LEU A 18 -44.64 13.07 12.25
N GLY A 19 -44.07 12.53 13.33
CA GLY A 19 -42.73 12.87 13.76
C GLY A 19 -41.76 12.50 12.65
N GLU A 20 -40.80 13.38 12.41
CA GLU A 20 -39.61 13.10 11.63
C GLU A 20 -38.89 11.92 12.30
N ASP A 21 -39.10 10.72 11.75
CA ASP A 21 -38.20 9.60 12.00
C ASP A 21 -36.85 9.98 11.36
N GLU A 22 -35.94 10.54 12.16
CA GLU A 22 -34.51 10.47 11.90
C GLU A 22 -34.14 8.98 11.90
N VAL A 23 -34.34 8.33 10.74
CA VAL A 23 -33.71 7.05 10.47
C VAL A 23 -32.22 7.34 10.38
N GLU A 24 -31.50 7.13 11.49
CA GLU A 24 -30.06 6.89 11.48
C GLU A 24 -29.81 5.74 10.48
N LEU A 25 -29.54 6.09 9.22
CA LEU A 25 -29.19 5.13 8.18
C LEU A 25 -27.78 4.65 8.48
N ASP A 26 -27.67 3.67 9.38
CA ASP A 26 -26.41 3.01 9.68
C ASP A 26 -25.87 2.41 8.37
N CYS A 27 -24.74 2.93 7.89
CA CYS A 27 -24.22 2.58 6.56
C CYS A 27 -23.57 1.19 6.61
N TRP A 28 -24.27 0.17 6.10
CA TRP A 28 -23.77 -1.20 6.04
C TRP A 28 -22.91 -1.41 4.78
N PHE A 29 -21.59 -1.52 4.97
CA PHE A 29 -20.66 -1.89 3.90
C PHE A 29 -20.83 -3.37 3.51
N ASN A 30 -20.92 -3.66 2.21
CA ASN A 30 -20.88 -5.04 1.73
C ASN A 30 -19.44 -5.54 1.70
N GLU A 31 -19.01 -6.15 2.80
CA GLU A 31 -17.64 -6.63 2.97
C GLU A 31 -17.50 -8.15 2.79
N GLU A 32 -18.56 -8.87 2.38
CA GLU A 32 -18.52 -10.34 2.32
C GLU A 32 -17.47 -10.87 1.34
N PHE A 33 -17.31 -10.20 0.19
CA PHE A 33 -16.35 -10.59 -0.83
C PHE A 33 -14.91 -10.68 -0.29
N LYS A 34 -14.54 -9.83 0.68
CA LYS A 34 -13.17 -9.76 1.21
C LYS A 34 -12.76 -11.02 1.96
N PHE A 35 -13.72 -11.77 2.51
CA PHE A 35 -13.48 -13.00 3.25
C PHE A 35 -13.14 -14.19 2.35
N ILE A 36 -13.32 -14.06 1.04
CA ILE A 36 -12.90 -15.06 0.05
C ILE A 36 -11.74 -14.49 -0.78
N LEU A 37 -11.91 -13.27 -1.30
CA LEU A 37 -10.93 -12.63 -2.18
C LEU A 37 -9.57 -12.42 -1.51
N LEU A 38 -9.53 -11.90 -0.27
CA LEU A 38 -8.25 -11.59 0.40
C LEU A 38 -7.50 -12.86 0.85
N PRO A 39 -8.14 -13.86 1.48
CA PRO A 39 -7.45 -15.13 1.77
C PRO A 39 -6.88 -15.81 0.52
N VAL A 40 -7.66 -15.88 -0.56
CA VAL A 40 -7.21 -16.51 -1.81
C VAL A 40 -6.05 -15.74 -2.42
N SER A 41 -6.17 -14.43 -2.58
CA SER A 41 -5.11 -13.60 -3.15
C SER A 41 -3.84 -13.62 -2.30
N TYR A 42 -3.92 -13.48 -0.98
CA TYR A 42 -2.76 -13.55 -0.10
C TYR A 42 -2.12 -14.95 -0.08
N THR A 43 -2.89 -16.02 -0.22
CA THR A 43 -2.34 -17.38 -0.35
C THR A 43 -1.56 -17.54 -1.65
N VAL A 44 -2.09 -17.04 -2.77
CA VAL A 44 -1.39 -17.04 -4.06
C VAL A 44 -0.10 -16.23 -3.98
N VAL A 45 -0.15 -15.01 -3.44
CA VAL A 45 1.03 -14.16 -3.24
C VAL A 45 2.02 -14.82 -2.28
N PHE A 46 1.56 -15.53 -1.26
CA PHE A 46 2.43 -16.25 -0.33
C PHE A 46 3.22 -17.34 -1.05
N VAL A 47 2.54 -18.22 -1.79
CA VAL A 47 3.15 -19.35 -2.49
C VAL A 47 4.13 -18.86 -3.56
N LEU A 48 3.69 -17.93 -4.42
CA LEU A 48 4.54 -17.38 -5.48
C LEU A 48 5.70 -16.56 -4.90
N GLY A 49 5.41 -15.72 -3.92
CA GLY A 49 6.39 -14.85 -3.28
C GLY A 49 7.49 -15.65 -2.59
N LEU A 50 7.14 -16.71 -1.85
CA LEU A 50 8.12 -17.56 -1.18
C LEU A 50 8.90 -18.39 -2.21
N GLY A 51 8.20 -18.96 -3.20
CA GLY A 51 8.80 -19.76 -4.26
C GLY A 51 9.78 -18.98 -5.16
N LEU A 52 9.60 -17.66 -5.31
CA LEU A 52 10.49 -16.81 -6.11
C LEU A 52 11.59 -16.16 -5.26
N ASN A 53 11.24 -15.59 -4.10
CA ASN A 53 12.18 -14.80 -3.31
C ASN A 53 13.13 -15.66 -2.47
N ALA A 54 12.67 -16.79 -1.91
CA ALA A 54 13.56 -17.63 -1.08
C ALA A 54 14.72 -18.25 -1.88
N PRO A 55 14.51 -18.82 -3.09
CA PRO A 55 15.62 -19.27 -3.93
C PRO A 55 16.53 -18.12 -4.36
N THR A 56 15.96 -16.95 -4.65
CA THR A 56 16.73 -15.74 -5.00
C THR A 56 17.68 -15.34 -3.87
N LEU A 57 17.18 -15.26 -2.63
CA LEU A 57 18.01 -15.00 -1.45
C LEU A 57 19.09 -16.07 -1.26
N TRP A 58 18.74 -17.35 -1.42
CA TRP A 58 19.70 -18.44 -1.33
C TRP A 58 20.82 -18.30 -2.37
N LEU A 59 20.49 -18.01 -3.63
CA LEU A 59 21.47 -17.77 -4.69
C LEU A 59 22.41 -16.61 -4.36
N PHE A 60 21.87 -15.48 -3.88
CA PHE A 60 22.70 -14.34 -3.49
C PHE A 60 23.66 -14.68 -2.36
N LEU A 61 23.17 -15.36 -1.30
CA LEU A 61 23.96 -15.67 -0.11
C LEU A 61 25.07 -16.68 -0.39
N PHE A 62 24.80 -17.70 -1.20
CA PHE A 62 25.67 -18.88 -1.35
C PHE A 62 26.33 -19.04 -2.71
N ARG A 63 25.82 -18.43 -3.79
CA ARG A 63 26.28 -18.70 -5.16
C ARG A 63 26.80 -17.47 -5.92
N LEU A 64 26.26 -16.29 -5.66
CA LEU A 64 26.53 -15.10 -6.47
C LEU A 64 27.44 -14.12 -5.71
N ARG A 65 28.73 -14.41 -5.52
CA ARG A 65 29.70 -13.45 -4.97
C ARG A 65 30.85 -13.21 -5.95
N PRO A 66 31.42 -11.99 -6.03
CA PRO A 66 31.11 -10.77 -5.27
C PRO A 66 29.84 -10.04 -5.79
N TRP A 67 29.21 -9.23 -4.93
CA TRP A 67 28.02 -8.45 -5.29
C TRP A 67 28.40 -7.10 -5.90
N ASP A 68 27.77 -6.74 -7.02
CA ASP A 68 27.78 -5.37 -7.53
C ASP A 68 26.66 -4.54 -6.88
N ALA A 69 26.57 -3.25 -7.22
CA ALA A 69 25.55 -2.37 -6.66
C ALA A 69 24.12 -2.84 -6.98
N THR A 70 23.87 -3.32 -8.20
CA THR A 70 22.54 -3.79 -8.61
C THR A 70 22.12 -5.04 -7.84
N ALA A 71 23.02 -6.03 -7.72
CA ALA A 71 22.81 -7.23 -6.91
C ALA A 71 22.53 -6.88 -5.44
N THR A 72 23.22 -5.88 -4.90
CA THR A 72 23.00 -5.41 -3.52
C THR A 72 21.58 -4.89 -3.34
N TYR A 73 21.07 -4.04 -4.24
CA TYR A 73 19.69 -3.55 -4.18
C TYR A 73 18.67 -4.68 -4.36
N MET A 74 18.91 -5.59 -5.31
CA MET A 74 18.03 -6.74 -5.57
C MET A 74 17.96 -7.69 -4.37
N PHE A 75 19.07 -7.92 -3.66
CA PHE A 75 19.08 -8.71 -2.44
C PHE A 75 18.21 -8.09 -1.34
N HIS A 76 18.34 -6.78 -1.08
CA HIS A 76 17.52 -6.11 -0.07
C HIS A 76 16.05 -6.02 -0.47
N LEU A 77 15.75 -5.90 -1.77
CA LEU A 77 14.39 -6.00 -2.30
C LEU A 77 13.79 -7.39 -2.01
N ALA A 78 14.48 -8.47 -2.40
CA ALA A 78 14.04 -9.84 -2.13
C ALA A 78 13.91 -10.14 -0.63
N LEU A 79 14.77 -9.56 0.21
CA LEU A 79 14.68 -9.67 1.66
C LEU A 79 13.40 -9.02 2.19
N SER A 80 13.13 -7.79 1.74
CA SER A 80 11.91 -7.05 2.08
C SER A 80 10.64 -7.80 1.63
N ASP A 81 10.63 -8.35 0.41
CA ASP A 81 9.51 -9.13 -0.13
C ASP A 81 9.29 -10.41 0.68
N THR A 82 10.37 -11.12 1.04
CA THR A 82 10.29 -12.33 1.84
C THR A 82 9.72 -12.04 3.24
N LEU A 83 10.16 -10.96 3.89
CA LEU A 83 9.66 -10.58 5.22
C LEU A 83 8.15 -10.31 5.20
N TYR A 84 7.64 -9.62 4.18
CA TYR A 84 6.19 -9.39 4.04
C TYR A 84 5.45 -10.69 3.68
N VAL A 85 5.97 -11.48 2.75
CA VAL A 85 5.35 -12.75 2.36
C VAL A 85 5.20 -13.69 3.56
N LEU A 86 6.20 -13.79 4.45
CA LEU A 86 6.11 -14.58 5.67
C LEU A 86 5.01 -14.10 6.65
N SER A 87 4.55 -12.85 6.53
CA SER A 87 3.45 -12.30 7.33
C SER A 87 2.06 -12.70 6.81
N LEU A 88 1.95 -13.03 5.51
CA LEU A 88 0.69 -13.28 4.82
C LEU A 88 -0.17 -14.41 5.40
N PRO A 89 0.37 -15.55 5.88
CA PRO A 89 -0.46 -16.59 6.50
C PRO A 89 -1.31 -16.06 7.66
N THR A 90 -0.80 -15.09 8.41
CA THR A 90 -1.55 -14.45 9.50
C THR A 90 -2.72 -13.63 8.97
N LEU A 91 -2.53 -12.92 7.85
CA LEU A 91 -3.59 -12.16 7.19
C LEU A 91 -4.63 -13.08 6.55
N VAL A 92 -4.20 -14.19 5.94
CA VAL A 92 -5.10 -15.25 5.43
C VAL A 92 -6.00 -15.76 6.55
N TYR A 93 -5.42 -16.11 7.71
CA TYR A 93 -6.20 -16.50 8.89
C TYR A 93 -7.18 -15.40 9.31
N TYR A 94 -6.72 -14.16 9.43
CA TYR A 94 -7.55 -13.04 9.89
C TYR A 94 -8.81 -12.87 9.04
N TYR A 95 -8.68 -12.89 7.71
CA TYR A 95 -9.83 -12.76 6.82
C TYR A 95 -10.67 -14.03 6.75
N ALA A 96 -10.07 -15.23 6.80
CA ALA A 96 -10.81 -16.48 6.87
C ALA A 96 -11.64 -16.60 8.17
N ALA A 97 -11.13 -16.07 9.28
CA ALA A 97 -11.79 -15.97 10.58
C ALA A 97 -12.72 -14.75 10.69
N ARG A 98 -13.24 -14.23 9.57
CA ARG A 98 -14.19 -13.11 9.51
C ARG A 98 -13.73 -11.85 10.28
N ASN A 99 -12.46 -11.48 10.12
CA ASN A 99 -11.77 -10.37 10.80
C ASN A 99 -11.51 -10.58 12.30
N HIS A 100 -11.49 -11.82 12.80
CA HIS A 100 -11.10 -12.08 14.18
C HIS A 100 -9.57 -12.15 14.33
N TRP A 101 -8.99 -11.28 15.18
CA TRP A 101 -7.56 -11.17 15.44
C TRP A 101 -7.20 -11.61 16.88
N PRO A 102 -6.81 -12.87 17.10
CA PRO A 102 -6.48 -13.38 18.43
C PRO A 102 -5.02 -13.12 18.86
N PHE A 103 -4.16 -12.62 17.98
CA PHE A 103 -2.70 -12.57 18.20
C PHE A 103 -2.21 -11.35 19.00
N GLY A 104 -3.13 -10.54 19.52
CA GLY A 104 -2.83 -9.34 20.30
C GLY A 104 -2.40 -8.12 19.46
N THR A 105 -2.41 -6.96 20.09
CA THR A 105 -2.23 -5.66 19.44
C THR A 105 -0.81 -5.46 18.89
N GLY A 106 0.21 -5.94 19.60
CA GLY A 106 1.61 -5.82 19.16
C GLY A 106 1.87 -6.52 17.83
N PHE A 107 1.33 -7.73 17.67
CA PHE A 107 1.48 -8.47 16.41
C PHE A 107 0.65 -7.84 15.28
N CYS A 108 -0.55 -7.32 15.56
CA CYS A 108 -1.33 -6.55 14.58
C CYS A 108 -0.51 -5.37 14.02
N LYS A 109 0.07 -4.56 14.92
CA LYS A 109 0.96 -3.44 14.55
C LYS A 109 2.14 -3.89 13.69
N PHE A 110 2.81 -4.98 14.07
CA PHE A 110 3.95 -5.52 13.34
C PHE A 110 3.59 -5.99 11.92
N ILE A 111 2.48 -6.71 11.77
CA ILE A 111 2.02 -7.22 10.47
C ILE A 111 1.59 -6.07 9.54
N ARG A 112 0.87 -5.07 10.07
CA ARG A 112 0.54 -3.85 9.30
C ARG A 112 1.79 -3.05 8.92
N PHE A 113 2.79 -2.99 9.80
CA PHE A 113 4.06 -2.35 9.51
C PHE A 113 4.80 -3.04 8.37
N LEU A 114 4.89 -4.37 8.36
CA LEU A 114 5.58 -5.12 7.31
C LEU A 114 4.99 -4.87 5.91
N PHE A 115 3.68 -4.66 5.80
CA PHE A 115 3.05 -4.28 4.54
C PHE A 115 3.59 -2.94 4.01
N TYR A 116 3.50 -1.87 4.80
CA TYR A 116 3.98 -0.54 4.38
C TYR A 116 5.49 -0.50 4.21
N TRP A 117 6.21 -1.22 5.06
CA TRP A 117 7.65 -1.37 4.99
C TRP A 117 8.07 -1.96 3.66
N ASN A 118 7.45 -3.09 3.28
CA ASN A 118 7.71 -3.73 2.01
C ASN A 118 7.39 -2.80 0.85
N LEU A 119 6.19 -2.21 0.85
CA LEU A 119 5.74 -1.28 -0.18
C LEU A 119 6.76 -0.15 -0.43
N TYR A 120 7.18 0.56 0.61
CA TYR A 120 8.06 1.72 0.46
C TYR A 120 9.54 1.34 0.26
N CYS A 121 10.02 0.25 0.86
CA CYS A 121 11.34 -0.29 0.54
C CYS A 121 11.41 -0.67 -0.93
N SER A 122 10.40 -1.38 -1.45
CA SER A 122 10.38 -1.82 -2.84
C SER A 122 10.39 -0.65 -3.81
N VAL A 123 9.58 0.38 -3.57
CA VAL A 123 9.61 1.63 -4.37
C VAL A 123 11.01 2.26 -4.36
N LEU A 124 11.61 2.46 -3.18
CA LEU A 124 12.92 3.11 -3.07
C LEU A 124 14.07 2.28 -3.66
N PHE A 125 14.06 0.96 -3.50
CA PHE A 125 15.06 0.08 -4.12
C PHE A 125 14.93 0.07 -5.65
N LEU A 126 13.72 0.04 -6.19
CA LEU A 126 13.50 0.17 -7.64
C LEU A 126 13.97 1.53 -8.16
N THR A 127 13.78 2.61 -7.40
CA THR A 127 14.35 3.93 -7.72
C THR A 127 15.87 3.91 -7.69
N CYS A 128 16.50 3.28 -6.68
CA CYS A 128 17.96 3.14 -6.62
C CYS A 128 18.52 2.37 -7.83
N ILE A 129 17.86 1.27 -8.22
CA ILE A 129 18.21 0.51 -9.43
C ILE A 129 18.10 1.41 -10.66
N SER A 130 17.00 2.16 -10.79
CA SER A 130 16.75 3.07 -11.91
C SER A 130 17.80 4.17 -12.03
N VAL A 131 18.16 4.80 -10.91
CA VAL A 131 19.22 5.82 -10.85
C VAL A 131 20.59 5.20 -11.20
N HIS A 132 20.90 4.03 -10.66
CA HIS A 132 22.16 3.33 -10.96
C HIS A 132 22.28 3.04 -12.47
N ARG A 133 21.20 2.60 -13.11
CA ARG A 133 21.16 2.40 -14.57
C ARG A 133 21.30 3.69 -15.35
N TYR A 134 20.59 4.73 -14.95
CA TYR A 134 20.69 6.05 -15.56
C TYR A 134 22.14 6.56 -15.51
N LEU A 135 22.80 6.47 -14.36
CA LEU A 135 24.20 6.85 -14.22
C LEU A 135 25.10 6.02 -15.12
N GLY A 136 24.88 4.70 -15.21
CA GLY A 136 25.64 3.81 -16.09
C GLY A 136 25.59 4.21 -17.58
N ILE A 137 24.44 4.69 -18.06
CA ILE A 137 24.24 5.08 -19.47
C ILE A 137 24.64 6.53 -19.73
N CYS A 138 24.17 7.45 -18.88
CA CYS A 138 24.28 8.88 -19.13
C CYS A 138 25.57 9.50 -18.54
N HIS A 139 26.14 8.88 -17.50
CA HIS A 139 27.26 9.43 -16.72
C HIS A 139 28.25 8.33 -16.25
N PRO A 140 28.92 7.60 -17.16
CA PRO A 140 29.68 6.37 -16.84
C PRO A 140 30.79 6.58 -15.79
N LEU A 141 31.44 7.74 -15.76
CA LEU A 141 32.44 8.06 -14.73
C LEU A 141 31.84 8.17 -13.32
N ARG A 142 30.62 8.70 -13.19
CA ARG A 142 29.90 8.74 -11.91
C ARG A 142 29.40 7.35 -11.51
N ALA A 143 29.01 6.54 -12.49
CA ALA A 143 28.60 5.16 -12.27
C ALA A 143 29.70 4.33 -11.61
N LEU A 144 30.98 4.61 -11.88
CA LEU A 144 32.10 3.91 -11.24
C LEU A 144 32.13 4.09 -9.71
N ARG A 145 31.80 5.29 -9.22
CA ARG A 145 31.71 5.57 -7.76
C ARG A 145 30.45 4.96 -7.16
N TRP A 146 29.31 5.11 -7.84
CA TRP A 146 28.00 4.62 -7.39
C TRP A 146 27.86 3.10 -7.46
N GLY A 147 28.62 2.46 -8.35
CA GLY A 147 28.69 1.02 -8.52
C GLY A 147 29.52 0.31 -7.44
N ARG A 148 30.20 1.05 -6.56
CA ARG A 148 30.97 0.45 -5.46
C ARG A 148 30.03 -0.24 -4.47
N PRO A 149 30.25 -1.51 -4.12
CA PRO A 149 29.37 -2.26 -3.22
C PRO A 149 29.18 -1.59 -1.85
N ARG A 150 30.23 -0.96 -1.31
CA ARG A 150 30.15 -0.18 -0.06
C ARG A 150 29.17 0.99 -0.15
N PHE A 151 29.15 1.69 -1.28
CA PHE A 151 28.24 2.81 -1.48
C PHE A 151 26.80 2.33 -1.63
N ALA A 152 26.58 1.24 -2.37
CA ALA A 152 25.28 0.60 -2.49
C ALA A 152 24.75 0.10 -1.13
N ALA A 153 25.61 -0.50 -0.30
CA ALA A 153 25.24 -0.95 1.05
C ALA A 153 24.84 0.22 1.96
N LEU A 154 25.57 1.34 1.90
CA LEU A 154 25.21 2.56 2.64
C LEU A 154 23.87 3.15 2.17
N LEU A 155 23.61 3.15 0.86
CA LEU A 155 22.32 3.57 0.32
C LEU A 155 21.19 2.64 0.77
N CYS A 156 21.43 1.32 0.77
CA CYS A 156 20.45 0.37 1.30
C CYS A 156 20.13 0.68 2.75
N LEU A 157 21.15 0.80 3.61
CA LEU A 157 20.96 1.19 5.02
C LEU A 157 20.17 2.50 5.14
N GLY A 158 20.47 3.50 4.31
CA GLY A 158 19.72 4.75 4.24
C GLY A 158 18.24 4.54 3.91
N VAL A 159 17.92 3.69 2.93
CA VAL A 159 16.53 3.32 2.59
C VAL A 159 15.84 2.70 3.81
N TRP A 160 16.45 1.71 4.45
CA TRP A 160 15.89 1.06 5.65
C TRP A 160 15.60 2.08 6.77
N LEU A 161 16.53 3.00 7.03
CA LEU A 161 16.38 4.03 8.06
C LEU A 161 15.32 5.07 7.71
N VAL A 162 15.25 5.52 6.46
CA VAL A 162 14.22 6.49 6.00
C VAL A 162 12.83 5.87 6.11
N VAL A 163 12.66 4.63 5.63
CA VAL A 163 11.38 3.93 5.72
C VAL A 163 11.01 3.70 7.19
N ALA A 164 11.96 3.31 8.05
CA ALA A 164 11.72 3.18 9.49
C ALA A 164 11.27 4.49 10.13
N GLY A 165 12.02 5.57 9.90
CA GLY A 165 11.71 6.88 10.47
C GLY A 165 10.34 7.40 10.08
N CYS A 166 9.92 7.16 8.83
CA CYS A 166 8.58 7.54 8.36
C CYS A 166 7.47 6.60 8.87
N LEU A 167 7.73 5.30 8.99
CA LEU A 167 6.68 4.32 9.31
C LEU A 167 6.51 4.01 10.79
N VAL A 168 7.54 4.12 11.61
CA VAL A 168 7.44 3.88 13.06
C VAL A 168 6.35 4.74 13.71
N PRO A 169 6.16 6.03 13.36
CA PRO A 169 5.07 6.82 13.93
C PRO A 169 3.66 6.29 13.54
N ASN A 170 3.51 5.58 12.40
CA ASN A 170 2.24 4.92 12.06
C ASN A 170 1.84 3.86 13.10
N LEU A 171 2.81 3.28 13.81
CA LEU A 171 2.54 2.30 14.85
C LEU A 171 1.74 2.90 16.01
N PHE A 172 1.72 4.21 16.23
CA PHE A 172 0.86 4.83 17.24
C PHE A 172 -0.61 4.85 16.84
N PHE A 173 -0.89 4.85 15.53
CA PHE A 173 -2.25 4.91 14.97
C PHE A 173 -2.89 3.53 14.83
N VAL A 174 -2.12 2.52 14.39
CA VAL A 174 -2.58 1.15 14.24
C VAL A 174 -2.99 0.57 15.59
N THR A 175 -4.20 0.05 15.72
CA THR A 175 -4.69 -0.48 17.01
C THR A 175 -5.67 -1.62 16.79
N THR A 176 -6.01 -2.31 17.87
CA THR A 176 -7.09 -3.30 17.89
C THR A 176 -8.31 -2.73 18.59
N SER A 177 -9.51 -3.16 18.18
CA SER A 177 -10.75 -2.83 18.89
C SER A 177 -11.64 -4.05 19.04
N THR A 178 -12.38 -4.12 20.13
CA THR A 178 -13.34 -5.20 20.38
C THR A 178 -14.71 -4.79 19.86
N ARG A 179 -15.35 -5.65 19.06
CA ARG A 179 -16.76 -5.52 18.63
C ARG A 179 -17.47 -6.83 18.99
N GLY A 180 -18.24 -6.81 20.08
CA GLY A 180 -18.83 -8.03 20.66
C GLY A 180 -17.73 -9.02 21.10
N THR A 181 -17.77 -10.24 20.57
CA THR A 181 -16.76 -11.28 20.82
C THR A 181 -15.57 -11.22 19.84
N THR A 182 -15.60 -10.30 18.87
CA THR A 182 -14.58 -10.21 17.82
C THR A 182 -13.56 -9.11 18.09
N ILE A 183 -12.28 -9.43 17.93
CA ILE A 183 -11.17 -8.48 18.03
C ILE A 183 -10.75 -8.08 16.61
N LEU A 184 -10.91 -6.82 16.25
CA LEU A 184 -10.54 -6.29 14.93
C LEU A 184 -9.11 -5.75 14.96
N CYS A 185 -8.35 -6.01 13.90
CA CYS A 185 -7.03 -5.41 13.66
C CYS A 185 -7.14 -4.34 12.58
N HIS A 186 -7.14 -3.06 12.98
CA HIS A 186 -7.34 -1.94 12.06
C HIS A 186 -6.15 -1.79 11.10
N ASP A 187 -6.46 -1.57 9.82
CA ASP A 187 -5.49 -1.20 8.78
C ASP A 187 -4.94 0.23 8.98
N THR A 188 -5.76 1.12 9.53
CA THR A 188 -5.48 2.56 9.66
C THR A 188 -5.52 3.01 11.12
N THR A 189 -6.50 3.80 11.51
CA THR A 189 -6.67 4.37 12.86
C THR A 189 -8.14 4.37 13.26
N ARG A 190 -8.44 4.64 14.52
CA ARG A 190 -9.82 4.85 14.99
C ARG A 190 -10.44 6.08 14.32
N PRO A 191 -11.77 6.10 14.10
CA PRO A 191 -12.47 7.20 13.42
C PRO A 191 -12.09 8.59 13.96
N GLU A 192 -11.98 8.74 15.28
CA GLU A 192 -11.71 10.02 15.94
C GLU A 192 -10.34 10.64 15.57
N LYS A 193 -9.36 9.82 15.17
CA LYS A 193 -8.01 10.27 14.78
C LYS A 193 -7.77 10.25 13.27
N PHE A 194 -8.81 9.95 12.49
CA PHE A 194 -8.68 9.70 11.06
C PHE A 194 -8.18 10.92 10.29
N ALA A 195 -8.66 12.13 10.59
CA ALA A 195 -8.23 13.35 9.90
C ALA A 195 -6.72 13.62 10.03
N HIS A 196 -6.16 13.53 11.25
CA HIS A 196 -4.73 13.68 11.48
C HIS A 196 -3.91 12.57 10.79
N TYR A 197 -4.41 11.34 10.84
CA TYR A 197 -3.78 10.21 10.15
C TYR A 197 -3.75 10.40 8.63
N VAL A 198 -4.80 10.94 8.02
CA VAL A 198 -4.85 11.21 6.56
C VAL A 198 -3.78 12.23 6.17
N HIS A 199 -3.62 13.33 6.91
CA HIS A 199 -2.57 14.31 6.63
C HIS A 199 -1.17 13.70 6.71
N PHE A 200 -0.90 12.97 7.79
CA PHE A 200 0.38 12.28 8.00
C PHE A 200 0.65 11.25 6.91
N SER A 201 -0.31 10.37 6.63
CA SER A 201 -0.20 9.31 5.62
C SER A 201 -0.07 9.87 4.20
N SER A 202 -0.73 11.00 3.90
CA SER A 202 -0.59 11.70 2.61
C SER A 202 0.80 12.32 2.43
N ALA A 203 1.39 12.88 3.50
CA ALA A 203 2.76 13.39 3.46
C ALA A 203 3.77 12.27 3.21
N ILE A 204 3.63 11.13 3.91
CA ILE A 204 4.45 9.94 3.67
C ILE A 204 4.28 9.43 2.25
N MET A 205 3.05 9.42 1.73
CA MET A 205 2.78 9.02 0.34
C MET A 205 3.50 9.91 -0.66
N GLY A 206 3.42 11.24 -0.50
CA GLY A 206 4.13 12.17 -1.36
C GLY A 206 5.65 11.93 -1.32
N LEU A 207 6.20 11.74 -0.12
CA LEU A 207 7.64 11.57 0.09
C LEU A 207 8.19 10.21 -0.38
N LEU A 208 7.53 9.11 -0.02
CA LEU A 208 8.03 7.74 -0.24
C LEU A 208 7.47 7.07 -1.50
N PHE A 209 6.46 7.66 -2.14
CA PHE A 209 5.94 7.18 -3.42
C PHE A 209 5.99 8.25 -4.52
N GLY A 210 5.43 9.45 -4.27
CA GLY A 210 5.38 10.52 -5.27
C GLY A 210 6.76 10.94 -5.77
N LEU A 211 7.66 11.30 -4.86
CA LEU A 211 9.03 11.73 -5.20
C LEU A 211 9.84 10.60 -5.88
N PRO A 212 9.90 9.36 -5.35
CA PRO A 212 10.59 8.25 -6.03
C PRO A 212 10.02 7.91 -7.42
N CYS A 213 8.69 7.98 -7.58
CA CYS A 213 8.05 7.80 -8.88
C CYS A 213 8.50 8.87 -9.87
N LEU A 214 8.50 10.15 -9.48
CA LEU A 214 8.99 11.25 -10.31
C LEU A 214 10.46 11.05 -10.71
N VAL A 215 11.33 10.70 -9.75
CA VAL A 215 12.74 10.43 -10.01
C VAL A 215 12.91 9.28 -11.02
N THR A 216 12.14 8.20 -10.85
CA THR A 216 12.18 7.02 -11.74
C THR A 216 11.75 7.39 -13.16
N LEU A 217 10.66 8.15 -13.31
CA LEU A 217 10.17 8.62 -14.61
C LEU A 217 11.17 9.53 -15.31
N VAL A 218 11.79 10.47 -14.60
CA VAL A 218 12.83 11.35 -15.15
C VAL A 218 14.05 10.54 -15.58
N CYS A 219 14.52 9.60 -14.75
CA CYS A 219 15.65 8.73 -15.08
C CYS A 219 15.38 7.94 -16.37
N TYR A 220 14.19 7.34 -16.49
CA TYR A 220 13.82 6.55 -17.66
C TYR A 220 13.59 7.40 -18.91
N GLY A 221 12.98 8.58 -18.79
CA GLY A 221 12.84 9.51 -19.90
C GLY A 221 14.21 9.91 -20.48
N LEU A 222 15.16 10.26 -19.61
CA LEU A 222 16.52 10.60 -20.03
C LEU A 222 17.30 9.40 -20.59
N MET A 223 17.13 8.20 -20.00
CA MET A 223 17.72 6.97 -20.54
C MET A 223 17.19 6.67 -21.93
N VAL A 224 15.87 6.72 -22.13
CA VAL A 224 15.22 6.51 -23.43
C VAL A 224 15.75 7.52 -24.44
N GLN A 225 15.78 8.81 -24.12
CA GLN A 225 16.32 9.84 -25.01
C GLN A 225 17.76 9.53 -25.46
N ARG A 226 18.63 9.07 -24.56
CA ARG A 226 20.00 8.69 -24.89
C ARG A 226 20.09 7.39 -25.69
N LEU A 227 19.20 6.43 -25.45
CA LEU A 227 19.19 5.16 -26.18
C LEU A 227 18.67 5.30 -27.62
N TYR A 228 17.82 6.30 -27.88
CA TYR A 228 17.27 6.61 -29.22
C TYR A 228 18.15 7.56 -30.05
N GLN A 229 19.18 8.18 -29.46
CA GLN A 229 20.16 8.95 -30.25
C GLN A 229 21.02 7.99 -31.09
N PRO A 230 21.06 8.13 -32.43
CA PRO A 230 21.81 7.24 -33.29
C PRO A 230 23.31 7.46 -33.09
N LEU A 231 23.96 6.55 -32.36
CA LEU A 231 25.42 6.43 -32.39
C LEU A 231 25.81 5.69 -33.68
N PRO A 232 26.69 6.25 -34.53
CA PRO A 232 27.19 5.56 -35.71
C PRO A 232 27.85 4.23 -35.29
N GLY A 233 27.38 3.11 -35.84
CA GLY A 233 28.01 1.79 -35.66
C GLY A 233 27.53 0.93 -34.49
N SER A 234 26.46 1.28 -33.76
CA SER A 234 26.00 0.43 -32.64
C SER A 234 25.14 -0.75 -33.11
N ALA A 235 25.71 -1.95 -33.15
CA ALA A 235 24.94 -3.19 -32.98
C ALA A 235 24.10 -3.10 -31.67
N GLN A 236 22.98 -3.83 -31.58
CA GLN A 236 22.20 -3.92 -30.32
C GLN A 236 23.11 -4.42 -29.18
N SER A 237 23.63 -3.49 -28.37
CA SER A 237 24.43 -3.84 -27.21
C SER A 237 23.56 -4.56 -26.17
N PHE A 238 24.07 -5.63 -25.58
CA PHE A 238 23.46 -6.34 -24.45
C PHE A 238 23.05 -5.38 -23.32
N SER A 239 23.79 -4.28 -23.14
CA SER A 239 23.47 -3.21 -22.18
C SER A 239 22.17 -2.46 -22.50
N ARG A 240 21.88 -2.22 -23.80
CA ARG A 240 20.65 -1.54 -24.26
C ARG A 240 19.43 -2.41 -24.00
N LEU A 241 19.47 -3.69 -24.38
CA LEU A 241 18.35 -4.62 -24.16
C LEU A 241 18.09 -4.82 -22.66
N HIS A 242 19.14 -4.98 -21.86
CA HIS A 242 19.01 -5.13 -20.42
C HIS A 242 18.41 -3.89 -19.75
N SER A 243 18.74 -2.69 -20.24
CA SER A 243 18.18 -1.42 -19.75
C SER A 243 16.72 -1.26 -20.13
N LEU A 244 16.34 -1.56 -21.38
CA LEU A 244 14.93 -1.55 -21.81
C LEU A 244 14.09 -2.54 -21.02
N ARG A 245 14.58 -3.76 -20.79
CA ARG A 245 13.90 -4.76 -19.94
C ARG A 245 13.68 -4.22 -18.51
N THR A 246 14.68 -3.56 -17.94
CA THR A 246 14.57 -2.96 -16.60
C THR A 246 13.49 -1.87 -16.59
N ILE A 247 13.50 -0.97 -17.59
CA ILE A 247 12.49 0.09 -17.74
C ILE A 247 11.08 -0.50 -17.82
N THR A 248 10.87 -1.47 -18.73
CA THR A 248 9.56 -2.11 -18.93
C THR A 248 9.05 -2.78 -17.66
N VAL A 249 9.89 -3.57 -16.99
CA VAL A 249 9.50 -4.26 -15.75
C VAL A 249 9.12 -3.27 -14.67
N VAL A 250 9.96 -2.26 -14.41
CA VAL A 250 9.71 -1.29 -13.32
C VAL A 250 8.46 -0.46 -13.62
N LEU A 251 8.30 0.08 -14.82
CA LEU A 251 7.12 0.85 -15.18
C LEU A 251 5.84 0.01 -15.07
N THR A 252 5.88 -1.27 -15.46
CA THR A 252 4.75 -2.19 -15.33
C THR A 252 4.38 -2.40 -13.86
N VAL A 253 5.37 -2.62 -12.98
CA VAL A 253 5.13 -2.77 -11.54
C VAL A 253 4.52 -1.49 -10.93
N PHE A 254 5.04 -0.31 -11.28
CA PHE A 254 4.44 0.95 -10.84
C PHE A 254 3.00 1.11 -11.32
N ALA A 255 2.73 0.85 -12.60
CA ALA A 255 1.41 1.04 -13.21
C ALA A 255 0.35 0.06 -12.70
N VAL A 256 0.72 -1.21 -12.48
CA VAL A 256 -0.22 -2.29 -12.12
C VAL A 256 -0.35 -2.47 -10.62
N CYS A 257 0.72 -2.23 -9.84
CA CYS A 257 0.73 -2.52 -8.40
C CYS A 257 0.67 -1.24 -7.56
N PHE A 258 1.63 -0.33 -7.74
CA PHE A 258 1.78 0.79 -6.80
C PHE A 258 0.80 1.94 -7.05
N VAL A 259 0.62 2.35 -8.30
CA VAL A 259 -0.27 3.47 -8.66
C VAL A 259 -1.73 3.15 -8.29
N PRO A 260 -2.30 1.97 -8.65
CA PRO A 260 -3.70 1.67 -8.32
C PRO A 260 -3.95 1.66 -6.81
N PHE A 261 -3.04 1.08 -6.03
CA PHE A 261 -3.13 1.08 -4.56
C PHE A 261 -3.12 2.50 -3.98
N HIS A 262 -2.21 3.37 -4.43
CA HIS A 262 -2.14 4.74 -3.90
C HIS A 262 -3.34 5.59 -4.34
N ILE A 263 -3.85 5.39 -5.56
CA ILE A 263 -5.07 6.07 -6.05
C ILE A 263 -6.28 5.64 -5.21
N THR A 264 -6.55 4.34 -5.12
CA THR A 264 -7.70 3.81 -4.38
C THR A 264 -7.67 4.20 -2.90
N ARG A 265 -6.48 4.14 -2.27
CA ARG A 265 -6.27 4.62 -0.89
C ARG A 265 -6.56 6.11 -0.74
N THR A 266 -6.10 6.94 -1.68
CA THR A 266 -6.33 8.39 -1.64
C THR A 266 -7.80 8.73 -1.80
N ILE A 267 -8.49 8.07 -2.75
CA ILE A 267 -9.93 8.23 -2.96
C ILE A 267 -10.68 7.80 -1.70
N TYR A 268 -10.31 6.69 -1.06
CA TYR A 268 -10.90 6.24 0.20
C TYR A 268 -10.72 7.24 1.34
N TYR A 269 -9.51 7.79 1.50
CA TYR A 269 -9.27 8.81 2.52
C TYR A 269 -10.05 10.10 2.26
N LEU A 270 -10.14 10.52 0.99
CA LEU A 270 -10.87 11.72 0.62
C LEU A 270 -12.38 11.54 0.80
N ALA A 271 -12.96 10.45 0.31
CA ALA A 271 -14.38 10.14 0.46
C ALA A 271 -14.80 10.08 1.93
N ARG A 272 -13.97 9.45 2.78
CA ARG A 272 -14.22 9.36 4.22
C ARG A 272 -13.99 10.67 4.97
N ARG A 273 -13.12 11.56 4.46
CA ARG A 273 -12.91 12.90 5.03
C ARG A 273 -14.00 13.90 4.64
N LEU A 274 -14.56 13.74 3.44
CA LEU A 274 -15.64 14.59 2.92
C LEU A 274 -17.03 14.11 3.31
N GLU A 275 -17.13 13.07 4.16
CA GLU A 275 -18.40 12.48 4.61
C GLU A 275 -19.32 12.15 3.42
N ALA A 276 -18.75 11.54 2.37
CA ALA A 276 -19.49 11.16 1.18
C ALA A 276 -20.66 10.23 1.53
N ASP A 277 -21.66 10.20 0.64
CA ASP A 277 -22.84 9.36 0.82
C ASP A 277 -22.47 7.86 0.95
N CYS A 278 -23.37 7.08 1.57
CA CYS A 278 -23.13 5.68 1.88
C CYS A 278 -22.85 4.81 0.64
N GLN A 279 -23.48 5.11 -0.52
CA GLN A 279 -23.22 4.36 -1.75
C GLN A 279 -21.80 4.61 -2.25
N THR A 280 -21.38 5.88 -2.28
CA THR A 280 -20.01 6.29 -2.65
C THR A 280 -18.99 5.65 -1.70
N LEU A 281 -19.19 5.73 -0.39
CA LEU A 281 -18.30 5.11 0.59
C LEU A 281 -18.20 3.60 0.38
N ASN A 282 -19.31 2.91 0.09
CA ASN A 282 -19.30 1.47 -0.15
C ASN A 282 -18.49 1.11 -1.40
N ILE A 283 -18.71 1.80 -2.53
CA ILE A 283 -17.96 1.58 -3.78
C ILE A 283 -16.46 1.79 -3.54
N VAL A 284 -16.10 2.87 -2.86
CA VAL A 284 -14.70 3.21 -2.61
C VAL A 284 -14.06 2.25 -1.62
N ASN A 285 -14.80 1.75 -0.62
CA ASN A 285 -14.32 0.70 0.28
C ASN A 285 -14.06 -0.61 -0.48
N VAL A 286 -14.95 -1.00 -1.39
CA VAL A 286 -14.73 -2.18 -2.26
C VAL A 286 -13.49 -2.01 -3.12
N ALA A 287 -13.31 -0.86 -3.77
CA ALA A 287 -12.15 -0.60 -4.62
C ALA A 287 -10.81 -0.53 -3.86
N TYR A 288 -10.84 -0.17 -2.58
CA TYR A 288 -9.66 -0.09 -1.72
C TYR A 288 -9.22 -1.45 -1.16
N LYS A 289 -10.15 -2.39 -1.01
CA LYS A 289 -9.89 -3.73 -0.45
C LYS A 289 -9.40 -4.69 -1.54
#